data_AF-A0A1L8N2K4-F1
#
_entry.id   AF-A0A1L8N2K4-F1
#
_cell.length_a   1.000
_cell.length_b   1.000
_cell.length_c   1.000
_cell.angle_alpha   90.00
_cell.angle_beta   90.00
_cell.angle_gamma   90.00
#
_symmetry.space_group_name_H-M   'P 1'
#
loop_
_entity.id
_entity.type
_entity.pdbx_description
1 polymer ?
#
loop_
_entity_poly.entity_id
_entity_poly.type
_entity_poly.pdbx_seq_one_letter_code
_entity_poly.pdbx_strand_id
1 'polypeptide(L)'
;MKINYKKATSDNLIPLVNYGILRPYLTIPFRIKSIKSLYEYLKCVVKDFFWLQFSVKLRLRKIRIVSVDHDLDEAVPFTPQKVHIYLDFVNFWIRPLTFLMCRIGEKKALPYCVKYLDYIKKAYHEASNVYRFCMSTTKRPDFTEMKQFKTIHRTDPHFLCVPSLHVAICILTYSFYKKVFNEIGLTKEEQDFYNRELYLSAITITETVLFVKQHSVNCIPAALYMMSHLIPNYFKLVDGVDFIDTLFTQMSNEQDCPYYSENLKTTVLISEENRNKIRNHIHFMYEKLILEGVAESDWTTPILKWLYKMPEFIF
;
A
#
# COMPACT_ATOMS: atom_id res chain seq x y z
N MET A 1 -17.77 -0.14 -27.81
CA MET A 1 -18.73 -1.03 -27.13
C MET A 1 -19.26 -0.28 -25.89
N LYS A 2 -20.50 0.23 -25.92
CA LYS A 2 -21.13 0.88 -24.76
C LYS A 2 -21.70 -0.22 -23.86
N ILE A 3 -20.95 -0.61 -22.83
CA ILE A 3 -21.51 -1.47 -21.78
C ILE A 3 -22.46 -0.60 -20.95
N ASN A 4 -23.75 -0.91 -21.04
CA ASN A 4 -24.82 -0.20 -20.37
C ASN A 4 -24.94 -0.76 -18.95
N TYR A 5 -24.25 -0.15 -17.98
CA TYR A 5 -24.32 -0.56 -16.59
C TYR A 5 -25.67 -0.11 -16.00
N LYS A 6 -26.65 -1.02 -15.97
CA LYS A 6 -27.88 -0.83 -15.18
C LYS A 6 -27.49 -0.58 -13.72
N LYS A 7 -28.30 0.24 -13.02
CA LYS A 7 -28.22 0.44 -11.57
C LYS A 7 -28.31 -0.94 -10.92
N ALA A 8 -27.24 -1.39 -10.26
CA ALA A 8 -27.18 -2.74 -9.69
C ALA A 8 -28.26 -2.88 -8.61
N THR A 9 -29.06 -3.94 -8.71
CA THR A 9 -29.87 -4.48 -7.60
C THR A 9 -29.00 -5.51 -6.85
N SER A 10 -29.34 -5.81 -5.59
CA SER A 10 -28.62 -6.73 -4.67
C SER A 10 -28.08 -8.00 -5.34
N ASP A 11 -28.82 -8.58 -6.28
CA ASP A 11 -28.49 -9.85 -6.92
C ASP A 11 -27.40 -9.78 -8.01
N ASN A 12 -26.76 -8.63 -8.25
CA ASN A 12 -25.77 -8.44 -9.32
C ASN A 12 -24.56 -7.57 -8.94
N LEU A 13 -24.11 -7.59 -7.68
CA LEU A 13 -22.87 -6.89 -7.30
C LEU A 13 -21.65 -7.58 -7.91
N ILE A 14 -20.92 -6.86 -8.77
CA ILE A 14 -19.69 -7.35 -9.40
C ILE A 14 -18.50 -6.90 -8.54
N PRO A 15 -17.64 -7.83 -8.05
CA PRO A 15 -16.40 -7.50 -7.35
C PRO A 15 -15.50 -6.52 -8.12
N LEU A 16 -14.84 -5.60 -7.40
CA LEU A 16 -13.87 -4.66 -7.96
C LEU A 16 -12.75 -5.37 -8.70
N VAL A 17 -12.27 -6.52 -8.21
CA VAL A 17 -11.22 -7.33 -8.88
C VAL A 17 -11.57 -7.69 -10.32
N ASN A 18 -12.87 -7.81 -10.64
CA ASN A 18 -13.37 -8.16 -11.97
C ASN A 18 -13.45 -6.95 -12.93
N TYR A 19 -13.23 -5.73 -12.46
CA TYR A 19 -13.15 -4.56 -13.33
C TYR A 19 -11.78 -4.51 -14.02
N GLY A 20 -11.80 -4.34 -15.35
CA GLY A 20 -10.58 -4.18 -16.13
C GLY A 20 -9.84 -2.87 -15.80
N ILE A 21 -8.52 -2.86 -15.95
CA ILE A 21 -7.68 -1.68 -15.63
C ILE A 21 -7.49 -0.72 -16.81
N LEU A 22 -7.83 -1.13 -18.04
CA LEU A 22 -7.50 -0.38 -19.26
C LEU A 22 -8.19 0.98 -19.36
N ARG A 23 -9.38 1.12 -18.79
CA ARG A 23 -10.21 2.31 -18.97
C ARG A 23 -9.56 3.58 -18.39
N PRO A 24 -9.04 3.59 -17.14
CA PRO A 24 -8.21 4.67 -16.63
C PRO A 24 -7.03 5.04 -17.54
N TYR A 25 -6.31 4.06 -18.10
CA TYR A 25 -5.20 4.32 -19.02
C TYR A 25 -5.62 4.98 -20.34
N LEU A 26 -6.86 4.75 -20.79
CA LEU A 26 -7.40 5.35 -22.02
C LEU A 26 -8.16 6.67 -21.78
N THR A 27 -8.52 6.98 -20.54
CA THR A 27 -9.29 8.19 -20.21
C THR A 27 -8.44 9.28 -19.58
N ILE A 28 -7.60 8.93 -18.58
CA ILE A 28 -6.85 9.91 -17.78
C ILE A 28 -5.80 10.67 -18.63
N PRO A 29 -5.00 10.04 -19.51
CA PRO A 29 -4.01 10.76 -20.29
C PRO A 29 -4.62 11.69 -21.35
N PHE A 30 -5.86 11.47 -21.79
CA PHE A 30 -6.46 12.16 -22.92
C PHE A 30 -7.37 13.35 -22.52
N ARG A 31 -7.30 13.79 -21.26
CA ARG A 31 -8.04 14.98 -20.78
C ARG A 31 -7.09 15.94 -20.06
N ILE A 32 -7.17 17.23 -20.38
CA ILE A 32 -6.22 18.26 -19.93
C ILE A 32 -6.06 18.33 -18.40
N LYS A 33 -7.17 18.28 -17.63
CA LYS A 33 -7.09 18.36 -16.17
C LYS A 33 -6.45 17.11 -15.54
N SER A 34 -6.69 15.93 -16.11
CA SER A 34 -6.17 14.67 -15.57
C SER A 34 -4.77 14.34 -16.07
N ILE A 35 -4.39 14.73 -17.29
CA ILE A 35 -3.03 14.53 -17.79
C ILE A 35 -2.02 15.35 -16.99
N LYS A 36 -2.37 16.58 -16.56
CA LYS A 36 -1.50 17.38 -15.68
C LYS A 36 -1.25 16.66 -14.36
N SER A 37 -2.31 16.15 -13.72
CA SER A 37 -2.21 15.46 -12.44
C SER A 37 -1.46 14.13 -12.58
N LEU A 38 -1.69 13.40 -13.67
CA LEU A 38 -0.93 12.19 -14.02
C LEU A 38 0.55 12.50 -14.24
N TYR A 39 0.88 13.55 -14.98
CA TYR A 39 2.26 13.97 -15.22
C TYR A 39 2.97 14.33 -13.92
N GLU A 40 2.36 15.14 -13.06
CA GLU A 40 2.95 15.52 -11.77
C GLU A 40 3.12 14.31 -10.85
N TYR A 41 2.16 13.38 -10.84
CA TYR A 41 2.29 12.09 -10.15
C TYR A 41 3.49 11.29 -10.69
N LEU A 42 3.57 11.06 -12.00
CA LEU A 42 4.65 10.27 -12.62
C LEU A 42 6.02 10.93 -12.39
N LYS A 43 6.09 12.25 -12.52
CA LYS A 43 7.30 13.04 -12.23
C LYS A 43 7.74 12.87 -10.77
N CYS A 44 6.79 12.89 -9.83
CA CYS A 44 7.08 12.62 -8.41
C CYS A 44 7.58 11.19 -8.21
N VAL A 45 6.92 10.17 -8.76
CA VAL A 45 7.38 8.77 -8.67
C VAL A 45 8.79 8.61 -9.24
N VAL A 46 9.07 9.18 -10.41
CA VAL A 46 10.41 9.11 -11.02
C VAL A 46 11.44 9.81 -10.13
N LYS A 47 11.17 11.02 -9.63
CA LYS A 47 12.13 11.83 -8.88
C LYS A 47 12.33 11.34 -7.44
N ASP A 48 11.23 11.12 -6.73
CA ASP A 48 11.17 10.94 -5.28
C ASP A 48 11.28 9.46 -4.88
N PHE A 49 11.05 8.54 -5.81
CA PHE A 49 11.21 7.10 -5.59
C PHE A 49 12.36 6.53 -6.43
N PHE A 50 12.21 6.41 -7.76
CA PHE A 50 13.19 5.71 -8.60
C PHE A 50 14.56 6.40 -8.64
N TRP A 51 14.61 7.66 -9.07
CA TRP A 51 15.85 8.41 -9.16
C TRP A 51 16.57 8.48 -7.81
N LEU A 52 15.83 8.68 -6.72
CA LEU A 52 16.40 8.75 -5.38
C LEU A 52 17.20 7.48 -5.04
N GLN A 53 16.58 6.31 -5.12
CA GLN A 53 17.28 5.05 -4.79
C GLN A 53 18.38 4.67 -5.80
N PHE A 54 18.15 4.88 -7.10
CA PHE A 54 19.16 4.57 -8.12
C PHE A 54 20.36 5.51 -8.02
N SER A 55 20.16 6.78 -7.64
CA SER A 55 21.27 7.72 -7.45
C SER A 55 22.19 7.29 -6.29
N VAL A 56 21.67 6.65 -5.25
CA VAL A 56 22.48 6.08 -4.16
C VAL A 56 23.12 4.76 -4.59
N LYS A 57 22.37 3.87 -5.25
CA LYS A 57 22.94 2.62 -5.82
C LYS A 57 24.10 2.88 -6.77
N LEU A 58 24.01 3.92 -7.60
CA LEU A 58 25.03 4.34 -8.55
C LEU A 58 26.10 5.27 -7.93
N ARG A 59 26.07 5.46 -6.60
CA ARG A 59 27.03 6.28 -5.84
C ARG A 59 27.09 7.76 -6.26
N LEU A 60 26.04 8.28 -6.92
CA LEU A 60 25.88 9.70 -7.26
C LEU A 60 25.42 10.54 -6.05
N ARG A 61 24.83 9.89 -5.04
CA ARG A 61 24.45 10.49 -3.77
C ARG A 61 24.91 9.61 -2.61
N LYS A 62 25.30 10.25 -1.51
CA LYS A 62 25.62 9.58 -0.24
C LYS A 62 24.47 9.82 0.73
N ILE A 63 23.66 8.80 0.96
CA ILE A 63 22.60 8.78 1.97
C ILE A 63 22.83 7.52 2.80
N ARG A 64 22.74 7.64 4.13
CA ARG A 64 22.88 6.50 5.04
C ARG A 64 21.79 5.48 4.73
N ILE A 65 22.16 4.21 4.64
CA ILE A 65 21.23 3.09 4.48
C ILE A 65 21.27 2.27 5.77
N VAL A 66 20.12 1.90 6.32
CA VAL A 66 20.03 1.03 7.50
C VAL A 66 19.27 -0.25 7.21
N SER A 67 19.63 -1.33 7.89
CA SER A 67 18.78 -2.53 7.93
C SER A 67 17.67 -2.31 8.96
N VAL A 68 16.43 -2.52 8.54
CA VAL A 68 15.24 -2.44 9.41
C VAL A 68 14.66 -3.82 9.72
N ASP A 69 15.46 -4.86 9.53
CA ASP A 69 15.07 -6.23 9.85
C ASP A 69 14.74 -6.36 11.36
N HIS A 70 13.77 -7.22 11.66
CA HIS A 70 13.39 -7.60 13.01
C HIS A 70 13.36 -9.12 13.12
N ASP A 71 13.62 -9.68 14.30
CA ASP A 71 13.62 -11.14 14.50
C ASP A 71 12.27 -11.78 14.11
N LEU A 72 11.18 -11.02 14.25
CA LEU A 72 9.83 -11.46 13.84
C LEU A 72 9.65 -11.55 12.31
N ASP A 73 10.54 -10.97 11.51
CA ASP A 73 10.49 -11.15 10.06
C ASP A 73 10.76 -12.61 9.68
N GLU A 74 11.58 -13.33 10.45
CA GLU A 74 11.86 -14.76 10.24
C GLU A 74 10.63 -15.65 10.52
N ALA A 75 9.69 -15.17 11.33
CA ALA A 75 8.42 -15.87 11.58
C ALA A 75 7.46 -15.84 10.38
N VAL A 76 7.69 -14.94 9.41
CA VAL A 76 6.97 -14.90 8.14
C VAL A 76 7.76 -15.68 7.09
N PRO A 77 7.33 -16.85 6.62
CA PRO A 77 8.10 -17.63 5.65
C PRO A 77 8.15 -16.93 4.29
N PHE A 78 9.28 -17.03 3.59
CA PHE A 78 9.35 -16.58 2.20
C PHE A 78 8.45 -17.46 1.32
N THR A 79 7.39 -16.88 0.76
CA THR A 79 6.37 -17.58 -0.03
C THR A 79 6.30 -16.96 -1.44
N PRO A 80 7.20 -17.34 -2.37
CA PRO A 80 7.29 -16.74 -3.69
C PRO A 80 6.01 -16.88 -4.52
N GLN A 81 5.18 -17.89 -4.23
CA GLN A 81 3.89 -18.11 -4.89
C GLN A 81 2.93 -16.92 -4.71
N LYS A 82 3.06 -16.13 -3.63
CA LYS A 82 2.26 -14.92 -3.40
C LYS A 82 2.69 -13.71 -4.24
N VAL A 83 3.73 -13.81 -5.07
CA VAL A 83 4.23 -12.68 -5.89
C VAL A 83 3.18 -12.09 -6.84
N HIS A 84 2.20 -12.87 -7.28
CA HIS A 84 1.11 -12.36 -8.12
C HIS A 84 0.22 -11.37 -7.37
N ILE A 85 -0.02 -11.57 -6.07
CA ILE A 85 -0.76 -10.63 -5.21
C ILE A 85 0.04 -9.34 -5.05
N TYR A 86 1.37 -9.46 -4.83
CA TYR A 86 2.27 -8.30 -4.76
C TYR A 86 2.25 -7.48 -6.06
N LEU A 87 2.36 -8.14 -7.22
CA LEU A 87 2.35 -7.46 -8.52
C LEU A 87 0.98 -6.89 -8.89
N ASP A 88 -0.09 -7.39 -8.29
CA ASP A 88 -1.44 -6.86 -8.48
C ASP A 88 -1.68 -5.54 -7.74
N PHE A 89 -0.75 -5.10 -6.88
CA PHE A 89 -0.83 -3.85 -6.13
C PHE A 89 -1.22 -2.63 -6.97
N VAL A 90 -0.66 -2.48 -8.17
CA VAL A 90 -0.99 -1.36 -9.06
C VAL A 90 -2.43 -1.47 -9.57
N ASN A 91 -2.87 -2.68 -9.90
CA ASN A 91 -4.22 -2.91 -10.38
C ASN A 91 -5.23 -2.68 -9.25
N PHE A 92 -4.91 -3.09 -8.02
CA PHE A 92 -5.76 -2.94 -6.84
C PHE A 92 -6.33 -1.52 -6.70
N TRP A 93 -5.51 -0.48 -6.84
CA TRP A 93 -6.01 0.90 -6.74
C TRP A 93 -6.53 1.50 -8.05
N ILE A 94 -6.23 0.89 -9.20
CA ILE A 94 -6.76 1.31 -10.52
C ILE A 94 -8.19 0.81 -10.72
N ARG A 95 -8.51 -0.42 -10.30
CA ARG A 95 -9.85 -1.02 -10.53
C ARG A 95 -11.01 -0.17 -9.98
N PRO A 96 -10.92 0.44 -8.79
CA PRO A 96 -11.94 1.36 -8.31
C PRO A 96 -12.13 2.61 -9.21
N LEU A 97 -11.06 3.09 -9.87
CA LEU A 97 -11.20 4.17 -10.86
C LEU A 97 -12.05 3.72 -12.05
N THR A 98 -11.82 2.51 -12.56
CA THR A 98 -12.67 1.91 -13.61
C THR A 98 -14.11 1.80 -13.12
N PHE A 99 -14.32 1.29 -11.91
CA PHE A 99 -15.65 1.18 -11.31
C PHE A 99 -16.37 2.54 -11.31
N LEU A 100 -15.72 3.61 -10.84
CA LEU A 100 -16.31 4.95 -10.86
C LEU A 100 -16.66 5.40 -12.29
N MET A 101 -15.77 5.20 -13.25
CA MET A 101 -16.02 5.55 -14.66
C MET A 101 -17.21 4.78 -15.24
N CYS A 102 -17.40 3.52 -14.85
CA CYS A 102 -18.55 2.72 -15.23
C CYS A 102 -19.83 3.17 -14.52
N ARG A 103 -19.76 3.48 -13.22
CA ARG A 103 -20.91 3.73 -12.35
C ARG A 103 -21.54 5.10 -12.55
N ILE A 104 -20.71 6.14 -12.64
CA ILE A 104 -21.18 7.55 -12.71
C ILE A 104 -20.79 8.24 -14.03
N GLY A 105 -20.10 7.52 -14.92
CA GLY A 105 -19.61 8.03 -16.19
C GLY A 105 -18.28 8.78 -16.07
N GLU A 106 -17.46 8.71 -17.11
CA GLU A 106 -16.09 9.23 -17.14
C GLU A 106 -15.97 10.71 -16.73
N LYS A 107 -16.88 11.57 -17.23
CA LYS A 107 -16.86 13.00 -16.92
C LYS A 107 -17.04 13.28 -15.43
N LYS A 108 -17.92 12.53 -14.75
CA LYS A 108 -18.19 12.69 -13.31
C LYS A 108 -17.15 11.95 -12.46
N ALA A 109 -16.55 10.87 -12.97
CA ALA A 109 -15.49 10.12 -12.30
C ALA A 109 -14.13 10.85 -12.32
N LEU A 110 -13.84 11.64 -13.36
CA LEU A 110 -12.54 12.26 -13.57
C LEU A 110 -12.04 13.12 -12.39
N PRO A 111 -12.87 13.96 -11.73
CA PRO A 111 -12.44 14.69 -10.55
C PRO A 111 -11.95 13.79 -9.41
N TYR A 112 -12.60 12.64 -9.18
CA TYR A 112 -12.16 11.66 -8.18
C TYR A 112 -10.84 11.01 -8.57
N CYS A 113 -10.66 10.70 -9.86
CA CYS A 113 -9.40 10.16 -10.39
C CYS A 113 -8.24 11.14 -10.18
N VAL A 114 -8.45 12.41 -10.49
CA VAL A 114 -7.47 13.49 -10.26
C VAL A 114 -7.12 13.61 -8.79
N LYS A 115 -8.14 13.70 -7.93
CA LYS A 115 -7.96 13.83 -6.48
C LYS A 115 -7.19 12.63 -5.91
N TYR A 116 -7.49 11.42 -6.39
CA TYR A 116 -6.78 10.21 -5.96
C TYR A 116 -5.30 10.20 -6.40
N LEU A 117 -5.02 10.57 -7.66
CA LEU A 117 -3.63 10.71 -8.15
C LEU A 117 -2.85 11.76 -7.36
N ASP A 118 -3.49 12.86 -6.97
CA ASP A 118 -2.87 13.88 -6.13
C ASP A 118 -2.54 13.35 -4.72
N TYR A 119 -3.40 12.52 -4.13
CA TYR A 119 -3.08 11.87 -2.85
C TYR A 119 -1.96 10.84 -2.98
N ILE A 120 -1.93 10.03 -4.04
CA ILE A 120 -0.82 9.10 -4.27
C ILE A 120 0.48 9.90 -4.41
N LYS A 121 0.50 10.94 -5.25
CA LYS A 121 1.64 11.84 -5.41
C LYS A 121 2.10 12.39 -4.05
N LYS A 122 1.15 12.82 -3.20
CA LYS A 122 1.46 13.30 -1.85
C LYS A 122 2.11 12.21 -1.00
N ALA A 123 1.61 10.97 -1.03
CA ALA A 123 2.21 9.85 -0.29
C ALA A 123 3.65 9.56 -0.74
N TYR A 124 3.93 9.55 -2.05
CA TYR A 124 5.29 9.43 -2.58
C TYR A 124 6.20 10.56 -2.11
N HIS A 125 5.71 11.80 -2.19
CA HIS A 125 6.48 12.97 -1.81
C HIS A 125 6.83 12.97 -0.32
N GLU A 126 5.84 12.73 0.54
CA GLU A 126 6.00 12.69 1.99
C GLU A 126 6.90 11.54 2.44
N ALA A 127 6.74 10.34 1.89
CA ALA A 127 7.65 9.24 2.18
C ALA A 127 9.10 9.60 1.80
N SER A 128 9.30 10.36 0.71
CA SER A 128 10.62 10.84 0.30
C SER A 128 11.27 11.79 1.31
N ASN A 129 10.49 12.49 2.13
CA ASN A 129 11.02 13.33 3.21
C ASN A 129 11.67 12.51 4.33
N VAL A 130 11.38 11.20 4.44
CA VAL A 130 12.16 10.28 5.27
C VAL A 130 13.36 9.75 4.47
N TYR A 131 13.09 9.22 3.29
CA TYR A 131 14.09 8.53 2.45
C TYR A 131 15.32 9.38 2.10
N ARG A 132 15.15 10.70 1.93
CA ARG A 132 16.24 11.62 1.58
C ARG A 132 17.24 11.82 2.71
N PHE A 133 16.86 11.57 3.96
CA PHE A 133 17.73 11.69 5.13
C PHE A 133 18.29 10.33 5.55
N CYS A 134 17.47 9.29 5.54
CA CYS A 134 17.89 7.93 5.84
C CYS A 134 17.12 6.94 4.95
N MET A 135 17.86 6.16 4.18
CA MET A 135 17.35 5.03 3.42
C MET A 135 17.27 3.80 4.31
N SER A 136 16.42 2.84 3.94
CA SER A 136 16.18 1.63 4.71
C SER A 136 15.96 0.43 3.80
N THR A 137 16.53 -0.71 4.19
CA THR A 137 16.46 -1.99 3.48
C THR A 137 16.12 -3.12 4.44
N THR A 138 15.72 -4.26 3.89
CA THR A 138 15.54 -5.53 4.63
C THR A 138 16.21 -6.66 3.87
N LYS A 139 16.51 -7.77 4.54
CA LYS A 139 17.11 -8.95 3.96
C LYS A 139 16.18 -9.60 2.93
N ARG A 140 16.51 -9.44 1.65
CA ARG A 140 15.86 -10.13 0.53
C ARG A 140 16.51 -11.49 0.28
N PRO A 141 15.73 -12.57 0.11
CA PRO A 141 16.25 -13.83 -0.42
C PRO A 141 16.80 -13.62 -1.84
N ASP A 142 17.95 -14.24 -2.14
CA ASP A 142 18.48 -14.30 -3.51
C ASP A 142 17.70 -15.34 -4.33
N PHE A 143 16.46 -14.98 -4.67
CA PHE A 143 15.55 -15.85 -5.39
C PHE A 143 15.40 -15.38 -6.84
N THR A 144 15.90 -16.18 -7.79
CA THR A 144 15.87 -15.84 -9.22
C THR A 144 15.14 -16.88 -10.07
N GLU A 145 14.49 -17.88 -9.50
CA GLU A 145 13.83 -18.94 -10.28
C GLU A 145 12.64 -18.42 -11.10
N MET A 146 11.91 -17.43 -10.56
CA MET A 146 10.75 -16.81 -11.23
C MET A 146 11.12 -15.51 -11.95
N LYS A 147 10.61 -15.33 -13.18
CA LYS A 147 10.82 -14.11 -13.99
C LYS A 147 10.36 -12.84 -13.28
N GLN A 148 9.30 -12.95 -12.47
CA GLN A 148 8.77 -11.88 -11.63
C GLN A 148 9.83 -11.36 -10.67
N PHE A 149 10.46 -12.25 -9.89
CA PHE A 149 11.52 -11.88 -8.94
C PHE A 149 12.78 -11.37 -9.64
N LYS A 150 13.20 -11.96 -10.76
CA LYS A 150 14.29 -11.40 -11.60
C LYS A 150 14.02 -9.95 -11.99
N THR A 151 12.77 -9.64 -12.34
CA THR A 151 12.36 -8.28 -12.71
C THR A 151 12.43 -7.36 -11.50
N ILE A 152 11.82 -7.76 -10.37
CA ILE A 152 11.83 -6.99 -9.11
C ILE A 152 13.26 -6.67 -8.69
N HIS A 153 14.13 -7.68 -8.57
CA HIS A 153 15.53 -7.50 -8.12
C HIS A 153 16.34 -6.58 -9.05
N ARG A 154 16.01 -6.56 -10.35
CA ARG A 154 16.67 -5.68 -11.32
C ARG A 154 16.18 -4.23 -11.23
N THR A 155 14.87 -4.03 -11.06
CA THR A 155 14.24 -2.71 -11.16
C THR A 155 14.07 -2.00 -9.83
N ASP A 156 14.29 -2.70 -8.72
CA ASP A 156 14.13 -2.16 -7.37
C ASP A 156 15.40 -2.37 -6.54
N PRO A 157 16.27 -1.33 -6.43
CA PRO A 157 17.38 -1.28 -5.48
C PRO A 157 17.01 -1.57 -4.03
N HIS A 158 15.74 -1.42 -3.63
CA HIS A 158 15.21 -1.74 -2.30
C HIS A 158 15.69 -0.85 -1.14
N PHE A 159 16.05 0.39 -1.41
CA PHE A 159 16.54 1.29 -0.35
C PHE A 159 15.46 2.14 0.32
N LEU A 160 14.18 1.93 -0.02
CA LEU A 160 13.06 2.78 0.40
C LEU A 160 11.99 2.00 1.17
N CYS A 161 12.39 1.23 2.18
CA CYS A 161 11.48 0.34 2.93
C CYS A 161 10.54 1.07 3.91
N VAL A 162 11.05 2.06 4.64
CA VAL A 162 10.35 2.74 5.74
C VAL A 162 10.20 4.23 5.43
N PRO A 163 8.97 4.78 5.43
CA PRO A 163 7.70 4.05 5.56
C PRO A 163 7.39 3.21 4.32
N SER A 164 6.57 2.16 4.44
CA SER A 164 6.18 1.36 3.26
C SER A 164 5.16 2.10 2.39
N LEU A 165 5.55 2.43 1.16
CA LEU A 165 4.62 3.02 0.18
C LEU A 165 3.51 2.06 -0.26
N HIS A 166 3.78 0.75 -0.29
CA HIS A 166 2.75 -0.26 -0.57
C HIS A 166 1.63 -0.19 0.47
N VAL A 167 2.00 -0.23 1.76
CA VAL A 167 1.04 -0.15 2.86
C VAL A 167 0.33 1.20 2.88
N ALA A 168 1.07 2.30 2.68
CA ALA A 168 0.50 3.64 2.61
C ALA A 168 -0.58 3.79 1.52
N ILE A 169 -0.33 3.25 0.32
CA ILE A 169 -1.27 3.29 -0.79
C ILE A 169 -2.44 2.33 -0.54
N CYS A 170 -2.22 1.17 0.08
CA CYS A 170 -3.30 0.30 0.54
C CYS A 170 -4.28 1.04 1.47
N ILE A 171 -3.74 1.74 2.48
CA ILE A 171 -4.52 2.57 3.41
C ILE A 171 -5.27 3.68 2.69
N LEU A 172 -4.57 4.42 1.84
CA LEU A 172 -5.16 5.49 1.05
C LEU A 172 -6.32 4.98 0.20
N THR A 173 -6.18 3.81 -0.42
CA THR A 173 -7.17 3.24 -1.34
C THR A 173 -8.48 2.96 -0.62
N TYR A 174 -8.49 2.10 0.40
CA TYR A 174 -9.75 1.74 1.05
C TYR A 174 -10.37 2.94 1.76
N SER A 175 -9.56 3.82 2.36
CA SER A 175 -10.05 4.99 3.09
C SER A 175 -10.65 6.04 2.15
N PHE A 176 -9.99 6.31 1.02
CA PHE A 176 -10.47 7.27 0.03
C PHE A 176 -11.78 6.80 -0.61
N TYR A 177 -11.81 5.55 -1.10
CA TYR A 177 -12.99 5.05 -1.79
C TYR A 177 -14.18 4.83 -0.87
N LYS A 178 -13.98 4.48 0.41
CA LYS A 178 -15.05 4.48 1.42
C LYS A 178 -15.79 5.82 1.47
N LYS A 179 -15.06 6.93 1.46
CA LYS A 179 -15.66 8.27 1.39
C LYS A 179 -16.32 8.53 0.04
N VAL A 180 -15.66 8.21 -1.06
CA VAL A 180 -16.18 8.46 -2.41
C VAL A 180 -17.46 7.68 -2.69
N PHE A 181 -17.53 6.41 -2.26
CA PHE A 181 -18.73 5.58 -2.41
C PHE A 181 -19.94 6.16 -1.68
N ASN A 182 -19.73 6.75 -0.50
CA ASN A 182 -20.76 7.51 0.17
C ASN A 182 -21.12 8.81 -0.60
N GLU A 183 -20.13 9.58 -1.07
CA GLU A 183 -20.35 10.84 -1.80
C GLU A 183 -21.12 10.66 -3.11
N ILE A 184 -20.91 9.54 -3.83
CA ILE A 184 -21.61 9.25 -5.09
C ILE A 184 -22.99 8.59 -4.88
N GLY A 185 -23.39 8.36 -3.63
CA GLY A 185 -24.69 7.83 -3.26
C GLY A 185 -24.87 6.34 -3.56
N LEU A 186 -23.84 5.51 -3.33
CA LEU A 186 -24.03 4.05 -3.32
C LEU A 186 -24.96 3.65 -2.17
N THR A 187 -25.74 2.59 -2.34
CA THR A 187 -26.58 2.03 -1.27
C THR A 187 -25.71 1.50 -0.13
N LYS A 188 -26.29 1.32 1.06
CA LYS A 188 -25.56 0.76 2.21
C LYS A 188 -24.98 -0.63 1.89
N GLU A 189 -25.75 -1.46 1.19
CA GLU A 189 -25.31 -2.78 0.71
C GLU A 189 -24.15 -2.69 -0.28
N GLU A 190 -24.23 -1.83 -1.30
CA GLU A 190 -23.13 -1.59 -2.24
C GLU A 190 -21.86 -1.11 -1.49
N GLN A 191 -22.02 -0.19 -0.54
CA GLN A 191 -20.91 0.33 0.27
C GLN A 191 -20.28 -0.77 1.11
N ASP A 192 -21.07 -1.57 1.83
CA ASP A 192 -20.55 -2.62 2.70
C ASP A 192 -19.80 -3.68 1.89
N PHE A 193 -20.33 -4.07 0.72
CA PHE A 193 -19.69 -5.00 -0.20
C PHE A 193 -18.34 -4.48 -0.71
N TYR A 194 -18.31 -3.27 -1.30
CA TYR A 194 -17.09 -2.75 -1.91
C TYR A 194 -16.04 -2.29 -0.89
N ASN A 195 -16.47 -1.74 0.25
CA ASN A 195 -15.55 -1.35 1.32
C ASN A 195 -14.88 -2.58 1.93
N ARG A 196 -15.63 -3.67 2.12
CA ARG A 196 -15.09 -4.93 2.60
C ARG A 196 -14.06 -5.51 1.64
N GLU A 197 -14.37 -5.59 0.34
CA GLU A 197 -13.42 -6.06 -0.67
C GLU A 197 -12.11 -5.25 -0.67
N LEU A 198 -12.22 -3.90 -0.63
CA LEU A 198 -11.05 -3.03 -0.58
C LEU A 198 -10.23 -3.19 0.69
N TYR A 199 -10.89 -3.32 1.84
CA TYR A 199 -10.22 -3.48 3.13
C TYR A 199 -9.48 -4.82 3.20
N LEU A 200 -10.14 -5.93 2.85
CA LEU A 200 -9.51 -7.24 2.82
C LEU A 200 -8.35 -7.31 1.82
N SER A 201 -8.53 -6.72 0.63
CA SER A 201 -7.46 -6.61 -0.36
C SER A 201 -6.25 -5.82 0.17
N ALA A 202 -6.49 -4.72 0.88
CA ALA A 202 -5.44 -3.91 1.50
C ALA A 202 -4.66 -4.69 2.57
N ILE A 203 -5.36 -5.46 3.40
CA ILE A 203 -4.76 -6.36 4.40
C ILE A 203 -3.93 -7.44 3.71
N THR A 204 -4.49 -8.17 2.73
CA THR A 204 -3.79 -9.28 2.06
C THR A 204 -2.57 -8.82 1.28
N ILE A 205 -2.60 -7.65 0.64
CA ILE A 205 -1.42 -7.06 -0.01
C ILE A 205 -0.36 -6.68 1.04
N THR A 206 -0.78 -6.11 2.17
CA THR A 206 0.13 -5.73 3.26
C THR A 206 0.81 -6.95 3.90
N GLU A 207 0.09 -8.05 4.12
CA GLU A 207 0.73 -9.29 4.56
C GLU A 207 1.67 -9.85 3.50
N THR A 208 1.25 -9.79 2.23
CA THR A 208 2.00 -10.34 1.10
C THR A 208 3.36 -9.68 0.97
N VAL A 209 3.50 -8.36 1.18
CA VAL A 209 4.81 -7.71 1.10
C VAL A 209 5.83 -8.28 2.08
N LEU A 210 5.40 -8.86 3.20
CA LEU A 210 6.27 -9.58 4.13
C LEU A 210 6.57 -11.00 3.62
N PHE A 211 5.56 -11.72 3.13
CA PHE A 211 5.74 -13.06 2.56
C PHE A 211 6.68 -13.09 1.35
N VAL A 212 6.71 -12.03 0.53
CA VAL A 212 7.66 -11.91 -0.59
C VAL A 212 8.94 -11.14 -0.20
N LYS A 213 9.14 -10.90 1.09
CA LYS A 213 10.33 -10.27 1.70
C LYS A 213 10.70 -8.93 1.06
N GLN A 214 9.68 -8.15 0.67
CA GLN A 214 9.85 -6.80 0.14
C GLN A 214 9.86 -5.75 1.26
N HIS A 215 9.26 -6.06 2.41
CA HIS A 215 9.22 -5.19 3.59
C HIS A 215 9.39 -6.03 4.87
N SER A 216 9.79 -5.34 5.95
CA SER A 216 9.82 -5.86 7.32
C SER A 216 8.52 -5.52 8.05
N VAL A 217 8.19 -6.25 9.11
CA VAL A 217 7.13 -5.91 10.08
C VAL A 217 7.26 -4.46 10.60
N ASN A 218 8.48 -3.93 10.68
CA ASN A 218 8.75 -2.54 11.08
C ASN A 218 8.24 -1.49 10.08
N CYS A 219 8.04 -1.86 8.81
CA CYS A 219 7.62 -0.91 7.77
C CYS A 219 6.13 -0.55 7.84
N ILE A 220 5.31 -1.45 8.38
CA ILE A 220 3.85 -1.30 8.52
C ILE A 220 3.47 -0.15 9.48
N PRO A 221 3.93 -0.13 10.75
CA PRO A 221 3.55 0.91 11.71
C PRO A 221 3.99 2.31 11.26
N ALA A 222 5.17 2.43 10.62
CA ALA A 222 5.64 3.68 10.06
C ALA A 222 4.72 4.20 8.92
N ALA A 223 4.19 3.30 8.08
CA ALA A 223 3.23 3.68 7.04
C ALA A 223 1.88 4.10 7.64
N LEU A 224 1.34 3.35 8.61
CA LEU A 224 0.10 3.73 9.31
C LEU A 224 0.23 5.11 9.97
N TYR A 225 1.35 5.34 10.66
CA TYR A 225 1.65 6.63 11.31
C TYR A 225 1.77 7.77 10.29
N MET A 226 2.46 7.56 9.16
CA MET A 226 2.48 8.55 8.07
C MET A 226 1.07 8.88 7.58
N MET A 227 0.23 7.86 7.35
CA MET A 227 -1.08 8.07 6.75
C MET A 227 -2.07 8.77 7.69
N SER A 228 -1.96 8.57 9.01
CA SER A 228 -2.80 9.28 9.99
C SER A 228 -2.52 10.79 10.00
N HIS A 229 -1.31 11.22 9.65
CA HIS A 229 -0.94 12.63 9.48
C HIS A 229 -1.29 13.15 8.09
N LEU A 230 -1.16 12.29 7.07
CA LEU A 230 -1.28 12.71 5.68
C LEU A 230 -2.72 12.95 5.25
N ILE A 231 -3.62 12.09 5.71
CA ILE A 231 -5.04 12.05 5.35
C ILE A 231 -5.94 11.90 6.60
N PRO A 232 -5.81 12.74 7.64
CA PRO A 232 -6.55 12.59 8.91
C PRO A 232 -8.08 12.62 8.74
N ASN A 233 -8.57 13.21 7.66
CA ASN A 233 -10.00 13.23 7.29
C ASN A 233 -10.51 11.91 6.69
N TYR A 234 -9.62 10.98 6.39
CA TYR A 234 -9.89 9.68 5.75
C TYR A 234 -9.45 8.51 6.63
N PHE A 235 -8.35 8.66 7.37
CA PHE A 235 -7.74 7.61 8.18
C PHE A 235 -7.36 8.16 9.55
N LYS A 236 -8.05 7.67 10.58
CA LYS A 236 -7.87 8.04 11.99
C LYS A 236 -6.97 7.02 12.71
N LEU A 237 -6.55 7.37 13.92
CA LEU A 237 -5.73 6.47 14.74
C LEU A 237 -6.39 5.11 14.99
N VAL A 238 -7.71 5.11 15.28
CA VAL A 238 -8.50 3.89 15.47
C VAL A 238 -8.54 3.02 14.20
N ASP A 239 -8.61 3.62 13.01
CA ASP A 239 -8.57 2.85 11.75
C ASP A 239 -7.22 2.12 11.61
N GLY A 240 -6.13 2.68 12.16
CA GLY A 240 -4.84 2.02 12.21
C GLY A 240 -4.78 0.87 13.21
N VAL A 241 -5.40 1.01 14.38
CA VAL A 241 -5.54 -0.09 15.36
C VAL A 241 -6.32 -1.24 14.75
N ASP A 242 -7.49 -0.97 14.17
CA ASP A 242 -8.34 -1.97 13.51
C ASP A 242 -7.60 -2.68 12.36
N PHE A 243 -6.81 -1.93 11.58
CA PHE A 243 -5.99 -2.48 10.52
C PHE A 243 -4.96 -3.47 11.07
N ILE A 244 -4.26 -3.12 12.14
CA ILE A 244 -3.27 -3.99 12.79
C ILE A 244 -3.93 -5.24 13.38
N ASP A 245 -5.07 -5.07 14.05
CA ASP A 245 -5.82 -6.20 14.63
C ASP A 245 -6.30 -7.20 13.59
N THR A 246 -6.56 -6.73 12.37
CA THR A 246 -6.98 -7.59 11.26
C THR A 246 -5.80 -8.36 10.63
N LEU A 247 -4.57 -7.84 10.70
CA LEU A 247 -3.40 -8.47 10.10
C LEU A 247 -3.17 -9.88 10.67
N PHE A 248 -2.89 -10.84 9.80
CA PHE A 248 -2.61 -12.24 10.13
C PHE A 248 -3.75 -12.92 10.91
N THR A 249 -5.00 -12.55 10.61
CA THR A 249 -6.20 -13.21 11.16
C THR A 249 -6.86 -14.10 10.11
N GLN A 250 -7.97 -14.76 10.47
CA GLN A 250 -8.76 -15.51 9.50
C GLN A 250 -9.43 -14.59 8.47
N MET A 251 -9.69 -13.33 8.81
CA MET A 251 -10.37 -12.38 7.93
C MET A 251 -9.61 -12.12 6.63
N SER A 252 -8.28 -12.05 6.69
CA SER A 252 -7.41 -11.87 5.51
C SER A 252 -7.38 -13.08 4.57
N ASN A 253 -8.09 -14.14 4.93
CA ASN A 253 -8.16 -15.44 4.27
C ASN A 253 -9.61 -15.93 4.13
N GLU A 254 -10.60 -15.03 4.11
CA GLU A 254 -11.99 -15.39 3.82
C GLU A 254 -12.21 -15.61 2.31
N GLN A 255 -13.17 -16.47 1.95
CA GLN A 255 -13.44 -16.86 0.55
C GLN A 255 -13.89 -15.69 -0.33
N ASP A 256 -14.36 -14.61 0.27
CA ASP A 256 -14.75 -13.38 -0.41
C ASP A 256 -13.60 -12.40 -0.63
N CYS A 257 -12.39 -12.69 -0.09
CA CYS A 257 -11.18 -11.97 -0.46
C CYS A 257 -10.77 -12.32 -1.90
N PRO A 258 -10.54 -11.33 -2.79
CA PRO A 258 -10.12 -11.57 -4.18
C PRO A 258 -8.85 -12.41 -4.36
N TYR A 259 -8.02 -12.47 -3.32
CA TYR A 259 -6.74 -13.18 -3.33
C TYR A 259 -6.78 -14.49 -2.52
N TYR A 260 -7.97 -14.97 -2.17
CA TYR A 260 -8.13 -16.20 -1.40
C TYR A 260 -7.46 -17.39 -2.10
N SER A 261 -6.72 -18.17 -1.32
CA SER A 261 -6.15 -19.43 -1.73
C SER A 261 -5.97 -20.33 -0.52
N GLU A 262 -6.58 -21.51 -0.55
CA GLU A 262 -6.52 -22.50 0.54
C GLU A 262 -5.07 -22.81 0.95
N ASN A 263 -4.20 -22.97 -0.04
CA ASN A 263 -2.80 -23.36 0.16
C ASN A 263 -1.89 -22.19 0.53
N LEU A 264 -2.35 -20.95 0.40
CA LEU A 264 -1.58 -19.75 0.73
C LEU A 264 -2.19 -18.98 1.90
N LYS A 265 -3.07 -19.62 2.69
CA LYS A 265 -3.68 -19.00 3.86
C LYS A 265 -2.63 -18.61 4.88
N THR A 266 -2.65 -17.35 5.32
CA THR A 266 -1.73 -16.84 6.33
C THR A 266 -1.82 -17.62 7.64
N THR A 267 -3.02 -18.08 8.01
CA THR A 267 -3.25 -18.89 9.21
C THR A 267 -2.64 -20.30 9.14
N VAL A 268 -2.36 -20.80 7.93
CA VAL A 268 -1.65 -22.06 7.68
C VAL A 268 -0.14 -21.81 7.67
N LEU A 269 0.30 -20.66 7.14
CA LEU A 269 1.72 -20.37 6.94
C LEU A 269 2.45 -19.86 8.19
N ILE A 270 1.74 -19.27 9.15
CA ILE A 270 2.32 -18.69 10.37
C ILE A 270 1.55 -19.21 11.57
N SER A 271 2.23 -19.67 12.62
CA SER A 271 1.59 -20.13 13.87
C SER A 271 0.83 -18.99 14.58
N GLU A 272 -0.23 -19.31 15.32
CA GLU A 272 -1.01 -18.30 16.04
C GLU A 272 -0.18 -17.46 17.01
N GLU A 273 0.73 -18.10 17.73
CA GLU A 273 1.68 -17.43 18.63
C GLU A 273 2.50 -16.36 17.88
N ASN A 274 3.06 -16.72 16.71
CA ASN A 274 3.85 -15.78 15.92
C ASN A 274 2.99 -14.67 15.32
N ARG A 275 1.76 -14.96 14.88
CA ARG A 275 0.81 -13.93 14.41
C ARG A 275 0.49 -12.91 15.51
N ASN A 276 0.29 -13.38 16.75
CA ASN A 276 0.11 -12.52 17.92
C ASN A 276 1.35 -11.67 18.21
N LYS A 277 2.55 -12.26 18.22
CA LYS A 277 3.81 -11.52 18.43
C LYS A 277 4.02 -10.44 17.38
N ILE A 278 3.78 -10.74 16.11
CA ILE A 278 3.87 -9.78 15.01
C ILE A 278 2.90 -8.62 15.21
N ARG A 279 1.61 -8.90 15.48
CA ARG A 279 0.62 -7.83 15.73
C ARG A 279 0.99 -6.97 16.93
N ASN A 280 1.37 -7.58 18.04
CA ASN A 280 1.76 -6.86 19.26
C ASN A 280 2.96 -5.94 19.02
N HIS A 281 3.95 -6.40 18.23
CA HIS A 281 5.09 -5.59 17.84
C HIS A 281 4.69 -4.40 16.96
N ILE A 282 3.84 -4.63 15.96
CA ILE A 282 3.33 -3.57 15.09
C ILE A 282 2.54 -2.54 15.91
N HIS A 283 1.67 -2.98 16.83
CA HIS A 283 0.95 -2.11 17.77
C HIS A 283 1.91 -1.26 18.61
N PHE A 284 2.85 -1.91 19.30
CA PHE A 284 3.84 -1.22 20.14
C PHE A 284 4.58 -0.12 19.35
N MET A 285 5.05 -0.44 18.14
CA MET A 285 5.78 0.51 17.33
C MET A 285 4.88 1.64 16.80
N TYR A 286 3.64 1.33 16.43
CA TYR A 286 2.66 2.34 15.98
C TYR A 286 2.31 3.32 17.11
N GLU A 287 1.97 2.81 18.30
CA GLU A 287 1.70 3.61 19.50
C GLU A 287 2.90 4.47 19.88
N LYS A 288 4.10 3.90 19.87
CA LYS A 288 5.32 4.63 20.14
C LYS A 288 5.53 5.81 19.18
N LEU A 289 5.35 5.59 17.87
CA LEU A 289 5.49 6.66 16.88
C LEU A 289 4.45 7.76 17.09
N ILE A 290 3.21 7.40 17.45
CA ILE A 290 2.16 8.38 17.79
C ILE A 290 2.59 9.20 19.01
N LEU A 291 2.97 8.55 20.11
CA LEU A 291 3.33 9.21 21.36
C LEU A 291 4.56 10.13 21.20
N GLU A 292 5.59 9.65 20.51
CA GLU A 292 6.78 10.46 20.20
C GLU A 292 6.41 11.63 19.26
N GLY A 293 5.46 11.43 18.35
CA GLY A 293 5.00 12.44 17.39
C GLY A 293 4.17 13.57 17.99
N VAL A 294 3.50 13.37 19.12
CA VAL A 294 2.69 14.42 19.78
C VAL A 294 3.52 15.66 20.13
N ALA A 295 4.81 15.47 20.44
CA ALA A 295 5.72 16.55 20.81
C ALA A 295 6.43 17.20 19.62
N GLU A 296 6.20 16.72 18.40
CA GLU A 296 6.95 17.11 17.20
C GLU A 296 6.09 17.93 16.23
N SER A 297 6.70 18.93 15.58
CA SER A 297 6.03 19.71 14.52
C SER A 297 6.05 19.01 13.16
N ASP A 298 6.95 18.04 12.98
CA ASP A 298 7.15 17.27 11.76
C ASP A 298 6.93 15.79 12.05
N TRP A 299 5.99 15.17 11.33
CA TRP A 299 5.65 13.76 11.48
C TRP A 299 6.83 12.83 11.13
N THR A 300 7.81 13.29 10.35
CA THR A 300 8.97 12.45 10.00
C THR A 300 9.92 12.25 11.18
N THR A 301 9.91 13.13 12.18
CA THR A 301 10.91 13.16 13.26
C THR A 301 10.96 11.86 14.07
N PRO A 302 9.86 11.28 14.57
CA PRO A 302 9.92 10.01 15.31
C PRO A 302 10.47 8.85 14.48
N ILE A 303 10.08 8.77 13.19
CA ILE A 303 10.59 7.74 12.27
C ILE A 303 12.09 7.90 12.07
N LEU A 304 12.57 9.12 11.81
CA LEU A 304 13.99 9.38 11.63
C LEU A 304 14.77 9.04 12.90
N LYS A 305 14.31 9.50 14.08
CA LYS A 305 14.92 9.16 15.38
C LYS A 305 15.03 7.65 15.60
N TRP A 306 14.02 6.89 15.19
CA TRP A 306 14.06 5.43 15.24
C TRP A 306 15.06 4.84 14.22
N LEU A 307 15.03 5.28 12.96
CA LEU A 307 15.96 4.84 11.91
C LEU A 307 17.43 5.11 12.27
N TYR A 308 17.74 6.23 12.93
CA TYR A 308 19.12 6.55 13.35
C TYR A 308 19.71 5.51 14.32
N LYS A 309 18.87 4.77 15.05
CA LYS A 309 19.26 3.70 15.99
C LYS A 309 19.46 2.34 15.31
N MET A 310 19.04 2.20 14.05
CA MET A 310 19.16 0.94 13.30
C MET A 310 20.60 0.72 12.82
N PRO A 311 21.04 -0.55 12.69
CA PRO A 311 22.37 -0.87 12.18
C PRO A 311 22.54 -0.35 10.75
N GLU A 312 23.70 0.25 10.47
CA GLU A 312 24.04 0.70 9.13
C GLU A 312 24.22 -0.50 8.21
N PHE A 313 23.63 -0.40 7.02
CA PHE A 313 23.77 -1.39 5.96
C PHE A 313 24.91 -0.97 5.05
N ILE A 314 25.95 -1.80 4.98
CA ILE A 314 27.12 -1.57 4.14
C ILE A 314 26.96 -2.42 2.87
N PHE A 315 26.78 -1.74 1.74
CA PHE A 315 26.58 -2.33 0.40
C PHE A 315 27.87 -2.36 -0.42
#